data_AF-A0A6B9TBS5-F1
#
_entry.id   AF-A0A6B9TBS5-F1
#
_cell.length_a   1.000
_cell.length_b   1.000
_cell.length_c   1.000
_cell.angle_alpha   90.00
_cell.angle_beta   90.00
_cell.angle_gamma   90.00
#
_symmetry.space_group_name_H-M   'P 1'
#
loop_
_entity.id
_entity.type
_entity.pdbx_description
1 polymer ?
#
loop_
_entity_poly.entity_id
_entity_poly.type
_entity_poly.pdbx_seq_one_letter_code
_entity_poly.pdbx_strand_id
1 'polypeptide(L)'
;MSSDPRRELRRLQDSPVFKTYTELRRMSICYDMMDTKLDELLDAVRGTRRMGPDHWSRYETIESHTMGICQLLADFLSRMYSCKNYAAVCAKRYGIDREFRALKHDGLGFEASLIVNLRNYVVHVDMLPLEIDVRDGRVLFTRRCCGDGIWSTSQKVYLRGTDLESLLTAYSDTVSVFYARYFGMLTEAMRSELGECRQEIGDLNRRVGYEMVRFEPLTGMKA
;
A
#
# COMPACT_ATOMS: atom_id res chain seq x y z
N MET A 1 43.59 7.81 12.33
CA MET A 1 43.48 6.36 12.06
C MET A 1 42.09 6.10 11.51
N SER A 2 41.98 5.59 10.28
CA SER A 2 40.68 5.22 9.71
C SER A 2 40.17 3.94 10.39
N SER A 3 38.97 3.99 10.97
CA SER A 3 38.30 2.82 11.54
C SER A 3 37.76 1.93 10.42
N ASP A 4 37.90 0.60 10.54
CA ASP A 4 37.35 -0.36 9.57
C ASP A 4 35.85 -0.08 9.31
N PRO A 5 35.48 0.38 8.10
CA PRO A 5 34.11 0.77 7.78
C PRO A 5 33.09 -0.35 8.00
N ARG A 6 33.48 -1.62 7.80
CA ARG A 6 32.60 -2.78 7.98
C ARG A 6 32.28 -3.06 9.44
N ARG A 7 33.21 -2.72 10.35
CA ARG A 7 33.00 -2.87 11.79
C ARG A 7 32.09 -1.77 12.33
N GLU A 8 32.31 -0.53 11.89
CA GLU A 8 31.50 0.61 12.32
C GLU A 8 30.07 0.53 11.76
N LEU A 9 29.89 0.04 10.53
CA LEU A 9 28.56 -0.23 9.98
C LEU A 9 27.79 -1.27 10.81
N ARG A 10 28.45 -2.36 11.24
CA ARG A 10 27.81 -3.38 12.09
C ARG A 10 27.39 -2.81 13.43
N ARG A 11 28.23 -1.98 14.06
CA ARG A 11 27.87 -1.29 15.31
C ARG A 11 26.63 -0.41 15.14
N LEU A 12 26.55 0.33 14.04
CA LEU A 12 25.37 1.13 13.72
C LEU A 12 24.14 0.23 13.52
N GLN A 13 24.25 -0.88 12.81
CA GLN A 13 23.14 -1.82 12.60
C GLN A 13 22.61 -2.44 13.90
N ASP A 14 23.46 -2.64 14.90
CA ASP A 14 23.07 -3.16 16.20
C ASP A 14 22.43 -2.10 17.12
N SER A 15 22.63 -0.82 16.81
CA SER A 15 22.11 0.32 17.58
C SER A 15 20.58 0.31 17.68
N PRO A 16 20.00 0.46 18.89
CA PRO A 16 18.55 0.58 19.08
C PRO A 16 17.93 1.74 18.29
N VAL A 17 18.59 2.91 18.24
CA VAL A 17 18.07 4.08 17.53
C VAL A 17 18.14 3.90 16.01
N PHE A 18 19.16 3.20 15.52
CA PHE A 18 19.22 2.83 14.11
C PHE A 18 18.15 1.81 13.72
N LYS A 19 17.80 0.87 14.62
CA LYS A 19 16.66 -0.03 14.40
C LYS A 19 15.37 0.77 14.25
N THR A 20 15.10 1.71 15.14
CA THR A 20 13.96 2.64 15.05
C THR A 20 13.92 3.37 13.69
N TYR A 21 15.05 3.93 13.24
CA TYR A 21 15.16 4.49 11.88
C TYR A 21 14.83 3.48 10.77
N THR A 22 15.34 2.24 10.85
CA THR A 22 15.05 1.23 9.83
C THR A 22 13.58 0.78 9.83
N GLU A 23 12.87 0.86 10.96
CA GLU A 23 11.44 0.56 11.01
C GLU A 23 10.62 1.62 10.28
N LEU A 24 10.92 2.90 10.49
CA LEU A 24 10.27 3.99 9.74
C LEU A 24 10.51 3.84 8.24
N ARG A 25 11.74 3.53 7.83
CA ARG A 25 12.06 3.27 6.41
C ARG A 25 11.34 2.05 5.84
N ARG A 26 11.25 0.95 6.61
CA ARG A 26 10.49 -0.23 6.18
C ARG A 26 9.03 0.09 6.00
N MET A 27 8.45 0.92 6.87
CA MET A 27 7.06 1.35 6.76
C MET A 27 6.85 2.20 5.50
N SER A 28 7.76 3.15 5.22
CA SER A 28 7.77 3.91 3.95
C SER A 28 7.81 2.98 2.74
N ILE A 29 8.76 2.04 2.70
CA ILE A 29 8.89 1.08 1.59
C ILE A 29 7.62 0.23 1.44
N CYS A 30 7.02 -0.24 2.54
CA CYS A 30 5.77 -1.00 2.49
C CYS A 30 4.62 -0.19 1.88
N TYR A 31 4.53 1.10 2.21
CA TYR A 31 3.57 2.01 1.61
C TYR A 31 3.85 2.23 0.12
N ASP A 32 5.09 2.57 -0.24
CA ASP A 32 5.48 2.84 -1.64
C ASP A 32 5.23 1.62 -2.54
N MET A 33 5.48 0.40 -2.03
CA MET A 33 5.18 -0.83 -2.76
C MET A 33 3.68 -1.04 -2.96
N MET A 34 2.86 -0.70 -1.96
CA MET A 34 1.40 -0.77 -2.09
C MET A 34 0.90 0.28 -3.10
N ASP A 35 1.39 1.52 -3.00
CA ASP A 35 1.03 2.62 -3.91
C ASP A 35 1.41 2.30 -5.36
N THR A 36 2.62 1.79 -5.57
CA THR A 36 3.09 1.36 -6.91
C THR A 36 2.19 0.28 -7.50
N LYS A 37 1.75 -0.70 -6.70
CA LYS A 37 0.83 -1.75 -7.20
C LYS A 37 -0.59 -1.24 -7.44
N LEU A 38 -1.01 -0.23 -6.70
CA LEU A 38 -2.27 0.46 -6.97
C LEU A 38 -2.21 1.22 -8.30
N ASP A 39 -1.12 1.97 -8.54
CA ASP A 39 -0.87 2.68 -9.80
C ASP A 39 -0.82 1.71 -11.00
N GLU A 40 -0.06 0.61 -10.89
CA GLU A 40 0.01 -0.43 -11.93
C GLU A 40 -1.39 -1.01 -12.26
N LEU A 41 -2.20 -1.28 -11.25
CA LEU A 41 -3.56 -1.79 -11.43
C LEU A 41 -4.47 -0.75 -12.08
N LEU A 42 -4.43 0.52 -11.62
CA LEU A 42 -5.19 1.61 -12.20
C LEU A 42 -4.83 1.82 -13.68
N ASP A 43 -3.55 1.78 -14.02
CA ASP A 43 -3.10 1.93 -15.41
C ASP A 43 -3.57 0.77 -16.30
N ALA A 44 -3.54 -0.47 -15.79
CA ALA A 44 -4.08 -1.63 -16.52
C ALA A 44 -5.59 -1.51 -16.75
N VAL A 45 -6.36 -1.10 -15.73
CA VAL A 45 -7.81 -0.88 -15.83
C VAL A 45 -8.13 0.28 -16.80
N ARG A 46 -7.39 1.38 -16.75
CA ARG A 46 -7.54 2.48 -17.72
C ARG A 46 -7.16 2.04 -19.13
N GLY A 47 -6.21 1.13 -19.25
CA GLY A 47 -5.79 0.53 -20.51
C GLY A 47 -6.91 -0.20 -21.23
N THR A 48 -7.79 -0.92 -20.51
CA THR A 48 -8.92 -1.63 -21.15
C THR A 48 -9.91 -0.67 -21.78
N ARG A 49 -10.19 0.48 -21.16
CA ARG A 49 -11.11 1.51 -21.70
C ARG A 49 -10.62 2.14 -23.00
N ARG A 50 -9.32 2.05 -23.30
CA ARG A 50 -8.72 2.58 -24.53
C ARG A 50 -8.83 1.59 -25.70
N MET A 51 -9.19 0.34 -25.43
CA MET A 51 -9.33 -0.68 -26.47
C MET A 51 -10.72 -0.58 -27.11
N GLY A 52 -10.76 -0.51 -28.44
CA GLY A 52 -12.01 -0.45 -29.19
C GLY A 52 -12.80 -1.77 -29.14
N PRO A 53 -14.10 -1.75 -29.50
CA PRO A 53 -14.97 -2.94 -29.47
C PRO A 53 -14.41 -4.14 -30.26
N ASP A 54 -13.72 -3.91 -31.37
CA ASP A 54 -13.12 -4.96 -32.20
C ASP A 54 -12.04 -5.76 -31.47
N HIS A 55 -11.35 -5.15 -30.51
CA HIS A 55 -10.36 -5.83 -29.65
C HIS A 55 -11.02 -6.90 -28.78
N TRP A 56 -12.26 -6.65 -28.36
CA TRP A 56 -13.06 -7.53 -27.50
C TRP A 56 -13.88 -8.55 -28.30
N SER A 57 -13.61 -8.72 -29.60
CA SER A 57 -14.34 -9.67 -30.45
C SER A 57 -14.01 -11.14 -30.16
N ARG A 58 -12.91 -11.43 -29.46
CA ARG A 58 -12.42 -12.77 -29.15
C ARG A 58 -12.50 -13.06 -27.66
N TYR A 59 -13.08 -14.21 -27.33
CA TYR A 59 -13.17 -14.68 -25.95
C TYR A 59 -11.80 -14.80 -25.30
N GLU A 60 -10.81 -15.36 -26.01
CA GLU A 60 -9.46 -15.58 -25.50
C GLU A 60 -8.78 -14.25 -25.12
N THR A 61 -9.05 -13.18 -25.88
CA THR A 61 -8.56 -11.84 -25.55
C THR A 61 -9.21 -11.31 -24.27
N ILE A 62 -10.54 -11.41 -24.15
CA ILE A 62 -11.27 -10.97 -22.95
C ILE A 62 -10.79 -11.74 -21.72
N GLU A 63 -10.69 -13.06 -21.82
CA GLU A 63 -10.25 -13.94 -20.75
C GLU A 63 -8.83 -13.60 -20.30
N SER A 64 -7.88 -13.47 -21.25
CA SER A 64 -6.50 -13.12 -20.95
C SER A 64 -6.38 -11.77 -20.22
N HIS A 65 -7.08 -10.74 -20.68
CA HIS A 65 -7.08 -9.44 -20.02
C HIS A 65 -7.75 -9.48 -18.64
N THR A 66 -8.87 -10.18 -18.52
CA THR A 66 -9.60 -10.32 -17.24
C THR A 66 -8.73 -11.03 -16.20
N MET A 67 -8.04 -12.12 -16.59
CA MET A 67 -7.10 -12.83 -15.73
C MET A 67 -5.92 -11.94 -15.31
N GLY A 68 -5.35 -11.20 -16.25
CA GLY A 68 -4.24 -10.27 -15.96
C GLY A 68 -4.64 -9.20 -14.94
N ILE A 69 -5.82 -8.61 -15.07
CA ILE A 69 -6.32 -7.60 -14.12
C ILE A 69 -6.64 -8.23 -12.76
N CYS A 70 -7.22 -9.42 -12.72
CA CYS A 70 -7.46 -10.13 -11.45
C CYS A 70 -6.14 -10.47 -10.72
N GLN A 71 -5.08 -10.81 -11.47
CA GLN A 71 -3.75 -11.05 -10.89
C GLN A 71 -3.16 -9.76 -10.30
N LEU A 72 -3.22 -8.65 -11.05
CA LEU A 72 -2.77 -7.34 -10.55
C LEU A 72 -3.58 -6.90 -9.31
N LEU A 73 -4.89 -7.14 -9.31
CA LEU A 73 -5.75 -6.90 -8.16
C LEU A 73 -5.29 -7.72 -6.95
N ALA A 74 -5.04 -9.02 -7.12
CA ALA A 74 -4.57 -9.89 -6.03
C ALA A 74 -3.21 -9.43 -5.47
N ASP A 75 -2.28 -9.02 -6.34
CA ASP A 75 -0.98 -8.48 -5.94
C ASP A 75 -1.13 -7.19 -5.12
N PHE A 76 -1.92 -6.24 -5.61
CA PHE A 76 -2.23 -5.01 -4.88
C PHE A 76 -2.86 -5.30 -3.51
N LEU A 77 -3.91 -6.13 -3.46
CA LEU A 77 -4.62 -6.47 -2.22
C LEU A 77 -3.69 -7.14 -1.19
N SER A 78 -2.74 -7.96 -1.65
CA SER A 78 -1.70 -8.58 -0.81
C SER A 78 -0.74 -7.56 -0.21
N ARG A 79 -0.26 -6.59 -1.02
CA ARG A 79 0.61 -5.50 -0.54
C ARG A 79 -0.12 -4.56 0.41
N MET A 80 -1.37 -4.21 0.09
CA MET A 80 -2.24 -3.41 0.95
C MET A 80 -2.43 -4.07 2.32
N TYR A 81 -2.76 -5.37 2.35
CA TYR A 81 -2.95 -6.09 3.61
C TYR A 81 -1.66 -6.16 4.44
N SER A 82 -0.51 -6.39 3.79
CA SER A 82 0.80 -6.41 4.44
C SER A 82 1.15 -5.04 5.04
N CYS A 83 0.98 -3.97 4.26
CA CYS A 83 1.23 -2.59 4.68
C CYS A 83 0.35 -2.21 5.88
N LYS A 84 -0.95 -2.47 5.80
CA LYS A 84 -1.92 -2.27 6.89
C LYS A 84 -1.51 -2.98 8.18
N ASN A 85 -1.08 -4.24 8.09
CA ASN A 85 -0.69 -5.02 9.27
C ASN A 85 0.63 -4.51 9.86
N TYR A 86 1.59 -4.18 9.01
CA TYR A 86 2.86 -3.62 9.47
C TYR A 86 2.65 -2.26 10.17
N ALA A 87 1.80 -1.39 9.61
CA ALA A 87 1.41 -0.14 10.24
C ALA A 87 0.80 -0.35 11.64
N ALA A 88 -0.10 -1.33 11.78
CA ALA A 88 -0.70 -1.64 13.09
C ALA A 88 0.34 -2.14 14.12
N VAL A 89 1.35 -2.91 13.68
CA VAL A 89 2.44 -3.38 14.54
C VAL A 89 3.35 -2.21 14.95
N CYS A 90 3.73 -1.35 14.00
CA CYS A 90 4.52 -0.14 14.28
C CYS A 90 3.79 0.78 15.26
N ALA A 91 2.49 1.05 15.02
CA ALA A 91 1.68 1.89 15.91
C ALA A 91 1.69 1.39 17.36
N LYS A 92 1.55 0.07 17.57
CA LYS A 92 1.65 -0.54 18.91
C LYS A 92 3.03 -0.40 19.53
N ARG A 93 4.08 -0.64 18.74
CA ARG A 93 5.47 -0.58 19.22
C ARG A 93 5.85 0.81 19.72
N TYR A 94 5.37 1.86 19.06
CA TYR A 94 5.68 3.24 19.38
C TYR A 94 4.58 3.93 20.20
N GLY A 95 3.67 3.17 20.82
CA GLY A 95 2.70 3.70 21.78
C GLY A 95 1.59 4.56 21.18
N ILE A 96 1.40 4.55 19.86
CA ILE A 96 0.38 5.35 19.14
C ILE A 96 -0.82 4.52 18.64
N ASP A 97 -1.05 3.32 19.19
CA ASP A 97 -2.13 2.42 18.76
C ASP A 97 -3.52 3.06 18.91
N ARG A 98 -3.74 3.85 19.96
CA ARG A 98 -5.04 4.51 20.18
C ARG A 98 -5.32 5.55 19.09
N GLU A 99 -4.34 6.39 18.83
CA GLU A 99 -4.39 7.46 17.83
C GLU A 99 -4.47 6.87 16.42
N PHE A 100 -3.73 5.79 16.15
CA PHE A 100 -3.80 5.08 14.88
C PHE A 100 -5.19 4.47 14.63
N ARG A 101 -5.82 3.87 15.66
CA ARG A 101 -7.20 3.36 15.55
C ARG A 101 -8.20 4.48 15.33
N ALA A 102 -8.05 5.62 16.01
CA ALA A 102 -8.89 6.80 15.78
C ALA A 102 -8.72 7.31 14.34
N LEU A 103 -7.48 7.46 13.87
CA LEU A 103 -7.18 7.86 12.49
C LEU A 103 -7.81 6.90 11.47
N LYS A 104 -7.79 5.59 11.72
CA LYS A 104 -8.44 4.61 10.85
C LYS A 104 -9.96 4.77 10.84
N HIS A 105 -10.57 5.01 11.99
CA HIS A 105 -12.01 5.19 12.09
C HIS A 105 -12.46 6.47 11.37
N ASP A 106 -11.70 7.56 11.51
CA ASP A 106 -12.07 8.87 10.98
C ASP A 106 -11.61 9.08 9.54
N GLY A 107 -10.52 8.43 9.14
CA GLY A 107 -9.82 8.67 7.88
C GLY A 107 -9.97 7.54 6.85
N LEU A 108 -10.38 6.33 7.24
CA LEU A 108 -10.69 5.27 6.28
C LEU A 108 -12.20 5.18 6.09
N GLY A 109 -12.64 5.48 4.87
CA GLY A 109 -14.05 5.50 4.49
C GLY A 109 -14.61 4.14 4.08
N PHE A 110 -15.78 4.21 3.45
CA PHE A 110 -16.55 3.07 2.96
C PHE A 110 -15.78 2.24 1.93
N GLU A 111 -15.07 2.89 1.02
CA GLU A 111 -14.27 2.29 -0.05
C GLU A 111 -13.07 1.51 0.51
N ALA A 112 -12.43 2.01 1.57
CA ALA A 112 -11.36 1.28 2.25
C ALA A 112 -11.88 0.00 2.91
N SER A 113 -13.09 0.03 3.48
CA SER A 113 -13.76 -1.18 3.98
C SER A 113 -14.06 -2.18 2.86
N LEU A 114 -14.55 -1.69 1.71
CA LEU A 114 -14.77 -2.50 0.52
C LEU A 114 -13.49 -3.18 0.03
N ILE A 115 -12.37 -2.45 -0.08
CA ILE A 115 -11.09 -3.00 -0.53
C ILE A 115 -10.56 -4.07 0.45
N VAL A 116 -10.73 -3.88 1.76
CA VAL A 116 -10.40 -4.91 2.76
C VAL A 116 -11.26 -6.17 2.59
N ASN A 117 -12.57 -6.01 2.35
CA ASN A 117 -13.46 -7.14 2.12
C ASN A 117 -13.20 -7.81 0.77
N LEU A 118 -12.80 -7.05 -0.26
CA LEU A 118 -12.40 -7.57 -1.56
C LEU A 118 -11.16 -8.45 -1.45
N ARG A 119 -10.18 -8.08 -0.61
CA ARG A 119 -9.07 -8.97 -0.26
C ARG A 119 -9.55 -10.29 0.31
N ASN A 120 -10.52 -10.26 1.23
CA ASN A 120 -11.03 -11.49 1.83
C ASN A 120 -11.82 -12.33 0.82
N TYR A 121 -12.59 -11.68 -0.07
CA TYR A 121 -13.30 -12.35 -1.14
C TYR A 121 -12.34 -13.05 -2.11
N VAL A 122 -11.31 -12.34 -2.58
CA VAL A 122 -10.29 -12.91 -3.49
C VAL A 122 -9.58 -14.11 -2.85
N VAL A 123 -9.19 -13.98 -1.58
CA VAL A 123 -8.41 -15.02 -0.90
C VAL A 123 -9.26 -16.25 -0.52
N HIS A 124 -10.54 -16.06 -0.20
CA HIS A 124 -11.35 -17.12 0.42
C HIS A 124 -12.53 -17.60 -0.41
N VAL A 125 -12.92 -16.90 -1.48
CA VAL A 125 -14.15 -17.17 -2.23
C VAL A 125 -13.90 -17.37 -3.71
N ASP A 126 -13.34 -16.37 -4.39
CA ASP A 126 -13.15 -16.40 -5.85
C ASP A 126 -11.97 -15.54 -6.29
N MET A 127 -11.01 -16.16 -6.97
CA MET A 127 -9.81 -15.49 -7.50
C MET A 127 -10.11 -14.64 -8.75
N LEU A 128 -11.31 -14.74 -9.33
CA LEU A 128 -11.74 -13.99 -10.51
C LEU A 128 -12.99 -13.12 -10.20
N PRO A 129 -12.87 -12.08 -9.35
CA PRO A 129 -14.02 -11.26 -8.94
C PRO A 129 -14.49 -10.26 -10.02
N LEU A 130 -13.78 -10.17 -11.16
CA LEU A 130 -13.97 -9.13 -12.16
C LEU A 130 -14.33 -9.71 -13.53
N GLU A 131 -14.96 -8.86 -14.35
CA GLU A 131 -15.21 -9.09 -15.77
C GLU A 131 -15.02 -7.78 -16.55
N ILE A 132 -14.78 -7.87 -17.86
CA ILE A 132 -14.66 -6.71 -18.75
C ILE A 132 -15.99 -6.55 -19.50
N ASP A 133 -16.61 -5.37 -19.42
CA ASP A 133 -17.71 -4.99 -20.30
C ASP A 133 -17.15 -4.72 -21.70
N VAL A 134 -17.42 -5.62 -22.63
CA VAL A 134 -16.92 -5.57 -24.01
C VAL A 134 -17.43 -4.37 -24.81
N ARG A 135 -18.47 -3.69 -24.34
CA ARG A 135 -19.08 -2.53 -25.03
C ARG A 135 -18.22 -1.29 -24.92
N ASP A 136 -17.59 -1.10 -23.76
CA ASP A 136 -16.86 0.13 -23.42
C ASP A 136 -15.53 -0.11 -22.67
N GLY A 137 -15.15 -1.38 -22.49
CA GLY A 137 -13.89 -1.78 -21.86
C GLY A 137 -13.86 -1.56 -20.35
N ARG A 138 -14.98 -1.23 -19.69
CA ARG A 138 -15.00 -1.07 -18.23
C ARG A 138 -14.76 -2.39 -17.51
N VAL A 139 -14.02 -2.34 -16.42
CA VAL A 139 -13.80 -3.49 -15.54
C VAL A 139 -14.83 -3.46 -14.42
N LEU A 140 -15.71 -4.45 -14.40
CA LEU A 140 -16.85 -4.55 -13.49
C LEU A 140 -16.66 -5.72 -12.53
N PHE A 141 -17.40 -5.69 -11.41
CA PHE A 141 -17.49 -6.83 -10.51
C PHE A 141 -18.50 -7.85 -11.03
N THR A 142 -18.14 -9.13 -11.02
CA THR A 142 -19.04 -10.18 -11.48
C THR A 142 -20.31 -10.24 -10.63
N ARG A 143 -21.39 -10.79 -11.20
CA ARG A 143 -22.65 -11.02 -10.45
C ARG A 143 -22.43 -11.87 -9.20
N ARG A 144 -21.53 -12.86 -9.28
CA ARG A 144 -21.17 -13.72 -8.15
C ARG A 144 -20.50 -12.92 -7.05
N CYS A 145 -19.52 -12.08 -7.41
CA CYS A 145 -18.89 -11.16 -6.48
C CYS A 145 -19.94 -10.28 -5.81
N CYS A 146 -20.73 -9.53 -6.59
CA CYS A 146 -21.77 -8.62 -6.05
C CYS A 146 -22.87 -9.30 -5.20
N GLY A 147 -23.07 -10.62 -5.36
CA GLY A 147 -24.09 -11.39 -4.66
C GLY A 147 -23.64 -11.95 -3.31
N ASP A 148 -22.34 -12.07 -3.09
CA ASP A 148 -21.76 -12.86 -2.01
C ASP A 148 -22.13 -12.40 -0.59
N GLY A 149 -22.14 -13.32 0.36
CA GLY A 149 -22.48 -13.07 1.76
C GLY A 149 -21.47 -12.20 2.52
N ILE A 150 -20.24 -12.04 2.01
CA ILE A 150 -19.20 -11.22 2.66
C ILE A 150 -19.53 -9.73 2.66
N TRP A 151 -20.38 -9.29 1.73
CA TRP A 151 -20.74 -7.88 1.56
C TRP A 151 -21.96 -7.50 2.39
N SER A 152 -21.90 -6.32 3.02
CA SER A 152 -23.10 -5.70 3.59
C SER A 152 -24.09 -5.27 2.49
N THR A 153 -25.36 -5.02 2.83
CA THR A 153 -26.37 -4.56 1.87
C THR A 153 -25.92 -3.30 1.10
N SER A 154 -25.36 -2.32 1.80
CA SER A 154 -24.82 -1.10 1.19
C SER A 154 -23.66 -1.38 0.23
N GLN A 155 -22.75 -2.28 0.59
CA GLN A 155 -21.63 -2.71 -0.26
C GLN A 155 -22.11 -3.42 -1.52
N LYS A 156 -23.13 -4.27 -1.43
CA LYS A 156 -23.73 -4.93 -2.62
C LYS A 156 -24.35 -3.91 -3.58
N VAL A 157 -25.05 -2.91 -3.06
CA VAL A 157 -25.63 -1.85 -3.88
C VAL A 157 -24.53 -1.06 -4.58
N TYR A 158 -23.48 -0.69 -3.86
CA TYR A 158 -22.35 0.05 -4.42
C TYR A 158 -21.60 -0.75 -5.50
N LEU A 159 -21.22 -2.00 -5.23
CA LEU A 159 -20.47 -2.85 -6.17
C LEU A 159 -21.21 -3.08 -7.50
N ARG A 160 -22.55 -3.07 -7.50
CA ARG A 160 -23.36 -3.21 -8.73
C ARG A 160 -23.39 -1.95 -9.58
N GLY A 161 -23.14 -0.78 -8.98
CA GLY A 161 -23.22 0.52 -9.64
C GLY A 161 -21.87 1.15 -9.97
N THR A 162 -20.77 0.54 -9.52
CA THR A 162 -19.42 1.09 -9.60
C THR A 162 -18.51 0.18 -10.42
N ASP A 163 -17.64 0.77 -11.23
CA ASP A 163 -16.53 0.06 -11.88
C ASP A 163 -15.28 0.04 -10.99
N LEU A 164 -14.34 -0.84 -11.31
CA LEU A 164 -13.12 -0.99 -10.53
C LEU A 164 -12.28 0.30 -10.50
N GLU A 165 -12.24 1.04 -11.61
CA GLU A 165 -11.48 2.30 -11.71
C GLU A 165 -11.97 3.32 -10.67
N SER A 166 -13.28 3.51 -10.57
CA SER A 166 -13.90 4.46 -9.65
C SER A 166 -13.64 4.06 -8.19
N LEU A 167 -13.74 2.77 -7.86
CA LEU A 167 -13.41 2.29 -6.51
C LEU A 167 -11.94 2.52 -6.15
N LEU A 168 -11.02 2.17 -7.05
CA LEU A 168 -9.57 2.30 -6.81
C LEU A 168 -9.14 3.77 -6.71
N THR A 169 -9.73 4.65 -7.51
CA THR A 169 -9.46 6.10 -7.47
C THR A 169 -9.90 6.68 -6.13
N ALA A 170 -11.14 6.42 -5.71
CA ALA A 170 -11.64 6.88 -4.41
C ALA A 170 -10.84 6.31 -3.23
N TYR A 171 -10.38 5.06 -3.34
CA TYR A 171 -9.47 4.46 -2.37
C TYR A 171 -8.11 5.18 -2.33
N SER A 172 -7.50 5.45 -3.48
CA SER A 172 -6.19 6.13 -3.59
C SER A 172 -6.20 7.50 -2.91
N ASP A 173 -7.22 8.31 -3.18
CA ASP A 173 -7.40 9.64 -2.60
C ASP A 173 -7.46 9.57 -1.06
N THR A 174 -8.21 8.60 -0.54
CA THR A 174 -8.38 8.39 0.90
C THR A 174 -7.09 7.87 1.55
N VAL A 175 -6.43 6.90 0.92
CA VAL A 175 -5.27 6.21 1.52
C VAL A 175 -4.04 7.10 1.58
N SER A 176 -3.83 7.95 0.57
CA SER A 176 -2.70 8.89 0.55
C SER A 176 -2.75 9.84 1.75
N VAL A 177 -3.91 10.44 2.00
CA VAL A 177 -4.14 11.31 3.16
C VAL A 177 -3.98 10.55 4.48
N PHE A 178 -4.51 9.33 4.56
CA PHE A 178 -4.38 8.49 5.75
C PHE A 178 -2.92 8.20 6.09
N TYR A 179 -2.11 7.74 5.12
CA TYR A 179 -0.73 7.39 5.38
C TYR A 179 0.13 8.63 5.65
N ALA A 180 -0.08 9.75 4.95
CA ALA A 180 0.61 11.00 5.25
C ALA A 180 0.43 11.42 6.72
N ARG A 181 -0.81 11.37 7.24
CA ARG A 181 -1.11 11.66 8.65
C ARG A 181 -0.47 10.63 9.59
N TYR A 182 -0.57 9.35 9.26
CA TYR A 182 0.03 8.28 10.05
C TYR A 182 1.56 8.41 10.15
N PHE A 183 2.26 8.70 9.05
CA PHE A 183 3.70 8.93 9.04
C PHE A 183 4.10 10.17 9.85
N GLY A 184 3.28 11.23 9.83
CA GLY A 184 3.46 12.38 10.71
C GLY A 184 3.40 11.99 12.20
N MET A 185 2.39 11.23 12.60
CA MET A 185 2.26 10.72 13.97
C MET A 185 3.41 9.80 14.37
N LEU A 186 3.83 8.91 13.48
CA LEU A 186 4.90 7.96 13.71
C LEU A 186 6.26 8.65 13.85
N THR A 187 6.54 9.61 12.96
CA THR A 187 7.77 10.42 13.03
C THR A 187 7.82 11.24 14.32
N GLU A 188 6.68 11.77 14.76
CA GLU A 188 6.59 12.49 16.03
C GLU A 188 6.86 11.58 17.23
N ALA A 189 6.26 10.40 17.25
CA ALA A 189 6.47 9.42 18.31
C ALA A 189 7.94 8.95 18.39
N MET A 190 8.65 8.93 17.26
CA MET A 190 10.04 8.50 17.14
C MET A 190 11.04 9.67 17.15
N ARG A 191 10.60 10.90 17.46
CA ARG A 191 11.40 12.12 17.25
C ARG A 191 12.75 12.09 17.97
N SER A 192 12.77 11.61 19.22
CA SER A 192 14.00 11.56 20.03
C SER A 192 15.00 10.59 19.42
N GLU A 193 14.56 9.36 19.16
CA GLU A 193 15.38 8.28 18.61
C GLU A 193 15.87 8.61 17.20
N LEU A 194 15.07 9.29 16.38
CA LEU A 194 15.49 9.76 15.07
C LEU A 194 16.56 10.85 15.16
N GLY A 195 16.46 11.73 16.15
CA GLY A 195 17.49 12.73 16.45
C GLY A 195 18.84 12.08 16.83
N GLU A 196 18.80 11.12 17.75
CA GLU A 196 19.97 10.35 18.17
C GLU A 196 20.56 9.53 17.00
N CYS A 197 19.71 8.85 16.23
CA CYS A 197 20.15 8.09 15.06
C CYS A 197 20.83 8.97 14.01
N ARG A 198 20.32 10.18 13.77
CA ARG A 198 20.94 11.14 12.85
C ARG A 198 22.34 11.52 13.32
N GLN A 199 22.51 11.69 14.64
CA GLN A 199 23.78 11.99 15.26
C GLN A 199 24.76 10.81 15.11
N GLU A 200 24.33 9.58 15.39
CA GLU A 200 25.15 8.36 15.23
C GLU A 200 25.62 8.14 13.79
N ILE A 201 24.75 8.37 12.81
CA ILE A 201 25.11 8.29 11.38
C ILE A 201 26.13 9.38 11.01
N GLY A 202 25.95 10.61 11.52
CA GLY A 202 26.92 11.68 11.34
C GLY A 202 28.29 11.34 11.92
N ASP A 203 28.32 10.77 13.13
CA ASP A 203 29.55 10.33 13.80
C ASP A 203 30.23 9.18 13.07
N LEU A 204 29.44 8.26 12.52
CA LEU A 204 29.93 7.19 11.66
C LEU A 204 30.62 7.76 10.41
N ASN A 205 29.92 8.61 9.64
CA ASN A 205 30.44 9.21 8.42
C ASN A 205 31.72 10.02 8.69
N ARG A 206 31.79 10.76 9.81
CA ARG A 206 33.01 11.46 10.25
C ARG A 206 34.17 10.51 10.55
N ARG A 207 33.90 9.37 11.20
CA ARG A 207 34.93 8.36 11.54
C ARG A 207 35.50 7.64 10.32
N VAL A 208 34.66 7.30 9.34
CA VAL A 208 35.11 6.61 8.11
C VAL A 208 35.65 7.57 7.05
N GLY A 209 35.35 8.87 7.15
CA GLY A 209 35.91 9.92 6.29
C GLY A 209 35.18 10.15 4.97
N TYR A 210 34.00 9.53 4.78
CA TYR A 210 33.12 9.72 3.62
C TYR A 210 31.67 9.41 4.01
N GLU A 211 30.71 9.80 3.17
CA GLU A 211 29.29 9.47 3.38
C GLU A 211 29.05 7.99 3.07
N MET A 212 28.94 7.18 4.12
CA MET A 212 28.66 5.75 4.00
C MET A 212 27.17 5.45 4.16
N VAL A 213 26.49 6.19 5.05
CA VAL A 213 25.04 6.06 5.28
C VAL A 213 24.40 7.45 5.22
N ARG A 214 23.37 7.59 4.37
CA ARG A 214 22.56 8.79 4.28
C ARG A 214 21.38 8.69 5.25
N PHE A 215 21.12 9.77 6.00
CA PHE A 215 19.97 9.83 6.91
C PHE A 215 18.74 10.34 6.17
N GLU A 216 17.87 9.42 5.79
CA GLU A 216 16.77 9.68 4.86
C GLU A 216 15.56 8.79 5.20
N PRO A 217 14.83 9.12 6.28
CA PRO A 217 13.83 8.22 6.87
C PRO A 217 12.55 8.05 6.03
N LEU A 218 12.22 9.01 5.18
CA LEU A 218 10.98 9.06 4.39
C LEU A 218 11.24 9.22 2.88
N THR A 219 12.45 8.88 2.40
CA THR A 219 12.78 8.97 0.97
C THR A 219 11.87 8.08 0.14
N GLY A 220 11.22 8.66 -0.87
CA GLY A 220 10.32 7.95 -1.79
C GLY A 220 8.84 8.23 -1.57
N MET A 221 8.46 8.79 -0.42
CA MET A 221 7.06 9.15 -0.17
C MET A 221 6.63 10.33 -1.06
N LYS A 222 5.59 10.12 -1.87
CA LYS A 222 4.85 11.20 -2.52
C LYS A 222 4.12 12.02 -1.43
N ALA A 223 4.31 13.34 -1.45
CA ALA A 223 3.65 14.29 -0.55
C ALA A 223 2.19 14.52 -0.95
#